data_AF-A0A7X3L4H0-F1
#
_entry.id   AF-A0A7X3L4H0-F1
#
_cell.length_a   1.000
_cell.length_b   1.000
_cell.length_c   1.000
_cell.angle_alpha   90.00
_cell.angle_beta   90.00
_cell.angle_gamma   90.00
#
_symmetry.space_group_name_H-M   'P 1'
#
loop_
_entity.id
_entity.type
_entity.pdbx_description
1 polymer ?
#
loop_
_entity_poly.entity_id
_entity_poly.type
_entity_poly.pdbx_seq_one_letter_code
_entity_poly.pdbx_strand_id
1 'polypeptide(L)'
;MNLASTDAVVDKAKFTEVVTQFLPAKVQALDSNYRLIGVMETASYRDGDRFFYYSLMLHKKVIDRDSGKTYWAVTGGIRAHGITAGGEELIKHVREDLVLGANSFPTDQ
;
A
#
# COMPACT_ATOMS: atom_id res chain seq x y z
N MET A 1 -9.76 -2.89 -2.12
CA MET A 1 -8.36 -2.98 -1.63
C MET A 1 -8.02 -4.42 -1.34
N ASN A 2 -6.79 -4.85 -1.64
CA ASN A 2 -6.26 -6.15 -1.24
C ASN A 2 -4.94 -5.94 -0.50
N LEU A 3 -4.99 -6.01 0.83
CA LEU A 3 -3.86 -5.72 1.70
C LEU A 3 -3.50 -6.96 2.53
N ALA A 4 -2.20 -7.17 2.73
CA ALA A 4 -1.66 -8.20 3.60
C ALA A 4 -0.58 -7.61 4.52
N SER A 5 -0.45 -8.17 5.72
CA SER A 5 0.64 -7.86 6.62
C SER A 5 1.14 -9.13 7.29
N THR A 6 2.45 -9.23 7.49
CA THR A 6 3.10 -10.28 8.28
C THR A 6 3.53 -9.79 9.67
N ASP A 7 3.37 -8.49 9.96
CA ASP A 7 3.67 -7.96 11.29
C ASP A 7 2.61 -8.40 12.31
N ALA A 8 3.07 -8.75 13.51
CA ALA A 8 2.20 -9.24 14.58
C ALA A 8 1.41 -8.12 15.28
N VAL A 9 1.89 -6.87 15.22
CA VAL A 9 1.26 -5.71 15.85
C VAL A 9 0.45 -4.93 14.82
N VAL A 10 1.05 -4.63 13.67
CA VAL A 10 0.38 -4.02 12.52
C VAL A 10 -0.13 -5.11 11.60
N ASP A 11 -1.08 -5.89 12.11
CA ASP A 11 -1.70 -6.98 11.36
C ASP A 11 -2.48 -6.47 10.14
N LYS A 12 -3.09 -7.39 9.38
CA LYS A 12 -3.89 -7.03 8.20
C LYS A 12 -4.99 -6.00 8.52
N ALA A 13 -5.66 -6.13 9.66
CA ALA A 13 -6.77 -5.25 10.02
C ALA A 13 -6.25 -3.85 10.32
N LYS A 14 -5.20 -3.73 11.14
CA LYS A 14 -4.59 -2.44 11.47
C LYS A 14 -3.95 -1.77 10.26
N PHE A 15 -3.27 -2.53 9.41
CA PHE A 15 -2.72 -1.99 8.17
C PHE A 15 -3.83 -1.47 7.24
N THR A 16 -4.95 -2.20 7.13
CA THR A 16 -6.11 -1.77 6.34
C THR A 16 -6.75 -0.51 6.89
N GLU A 17 -6.90 -0.40 8.21
CA GLU A 17 -7.43 0.79 8.89
C GLU A 17 -6.58 2.02 8.56
N VAL A 18 -5.26 1.95 8.79
CA VAL A 18 -4.33 3.05 8.56
C VAL A 18 -4.31 3.46 7.09
N VAL A 19 -4.22 2.49 6.17
CA VAL A 19 -4.25 2.79 4.74
C VAL A 19 -5.56 3.48 4.37
N THR A 20 -6.71 2.95 4.80
CA THR A 20 -8.02 3.55 4.48
C THR A 20 -8.14 4.98 5.01
N GLN A 21 -7.64 5.25 6.21
CA GLN A 21 -7.71 6.57 6.83
C GLN A 21 -6.87 7.62 6.11
N PHE A 22 -5.68 7.26 5.64
CA PHE A 22 -4.71 8.21 5.08
C PHE A 22 -4.53 8.13 3.56
N LEU A 23 -5.20 7.20 2.89
CA LEU A 23 -5.17 7.11 1.44
C LEU A 23 -5.68 8.42 0.83
N PRO A 24 -5.02 8.98 -0.21
CA PRO A 24 -5.49 10.20 -0.84
C PRO A 24 -6.93 10.08 -1.33
N ALA A 25 -7.75 11.11 -1.10
CA ALA A 25 -9.18 11.10 -1.45
C ALA A 25 -9.44 10.76 -2.92
N LYS A 26 -8.58 11.23 -3.84
CA LYS A 26 -8.64 10.90 -5.27
C LYS A 26 -8.55 9.40 -5.55
N VAL A 27 -7.83 8.64 -4.72
CA VAL A 27 -7.68 7.18 -4.85
C VAL A 27 -8.87 6.47 -4.21
N GLN A 28 -9.40 7.00 -3.11
CA GLN A 28 -10.61 6.47 -2.47
C GLN A 28 -11.86 6.60 -3.36
N ALA A 29 -11.91 7.63 -4.20
CA ALA A 29 -13.02 7.89 -5.12
C ALA A 29 -13.01 7.04 -6.40
N LEU A 30 -11.95 6.24 -6.63
CA LEU A 30 -11.82 5.45 -7.86
C LEU A 30 -12.85 4.32 -7.91
N ASP A 31 -13.32 4.05 -9.13
CA ASP A 31 -14.30 3.02 -9.40
C ASP A 31 -13.68 1.60 -9.46
N SER A 32 -14.49 0.62 -9.85
CA SER A 32 -14.07 -0.78 -10.00
C SER A 32 -13.04 -1.05 -11.11
N ASN A 33 -12.64 -0.04 -11.89
CA ASN A 33 -11.52 -0.13 -12.84
C ASN A 33 -10.17 0.06 -12.17
N TYR A 34 -10.16 0.38 -10.88
CA TYR A 34 -8.95 0.50 -10.09
C TYR A 34 -8.95 -0.48 -8.92
N ARG A 35 -7.75 -0.90 -8.53
CA ARG A 35 -7.53 -1.63 -7.29
C ARG A 35 -6.22 -1.21 -6.66
N LEU A 36 -6.26 -0.96 -5.35
CA LEU A 36 -5.06 -0.81 -4.55
C LEU A 36 -4.68 -2.18 -3.96
N ILE A 37 -3.46 -2.61 -4.24
CA ILE A 37 -2.84 -3.83 -3.70
C ILE A 37 -1.69 -3.42 -2.82
N GLY A 38 -1.53 -4.08 -1.68
CA GLY A 38 -0.45 -3.77 -0.78
C GLY A 38 -0.01 -4.91 0.11
N VAL A 39 1.25 -4.84 0.52
CA VAL A 39 1.85 -5.79 1.45
C VAL A 39 2.68 -5.03 2.48
N MET A 40 2.69 -5.54 3.70
CA MET A 40 3.58 -5.15 4.78
C MET A 40 4.33 -6.38 5.26
N GLU A 41 5.64 -6.32 5.18
CA GLU A 41 6.54 -7.39 5.54
C GLU A 41 7.45 -6.93 6.66
N THR A 42 7.55 -7.72 7.73
CA THR A 42 8.51 -7.44 8.80
C THR A 42 9.33 -8.68 9.13
N ALA A 43 10.58 -8.44 9.49
CA ALA A 43 11.50 -9.49 9.90
C ALA A 43 12.30 -9.01 11.11
N SER A 44 12.65 -9.93 12.00
CA SER A 44 13.54 -9.63 13.12
C SER A 44 14.91 -9.16 12.60
N TYR A 45 15.48 -8.12 13.20
CA TYR A 45 16.80 -7.60 12.81
C TYR A 45 17.82 -7.64 13.95
N ARG A 46 17.59 -6.88 15.03
CA ARG A 46 18.42 -6.81 16.24
C ARG A 46 17.51 -6.75 17.46
N ASP A 47 18.07 -6.83 18.66
CA ASP A 47 17.29 -6.79 19.90
C ASP A 47 16.44 -5.51 19.97
N GLY A 48 15.12 -5.68 19.93
CA GLY A 48 14.14 -4.58 19.92
C GLY A 48 13.83 -4.01 18.53
N ASP A 49 14.65 -4.26 17.51
CA ASP A 49 14.52 -3.69 16.17
C ASP A 49 14.03 -4.73 15.13
N ARG A 50 13.15 -4.28 14.24
CA ARG A 50 12.63 -5.06 13.11
C ARG A 50 12.96 -4.37 11.79
N PHE A 51 13.31 -5.14 10.78
CA PHE A 51 13.20 -4.66 9.41
C PHE A 51 11.72 -4.57 9.02
N PHE A 52 11.39 -3.55 8.25
CA PHE A 52 10.12 -3.47 7.56
C PHE A 52 10.31 -3.21 6.07
N TYR A 53 9.35 -3.68 5.30
CA TYR A 53 9.07 -3.28 3.94
C TYR A 53 7.56 -3.13 3.79
N TYR A 54 7.10 -2.11 3.07
CA TYR A 54 5.75 -2.13 2.56
C TYR A 54 5.68 -1.59 1.14
N SER A 55 4.62 -2.00 0.45
CA SER A 55 4.23 -1.44 -0.83
C SER A 55 2.72 -1.23 -0.86
N LEU A 56 2.30 -0.12 -1.47
CA LEU A 56 0.90 0.20 -1.77
C LEU A 56 0.85 0.64 -3.22
N MET A 57 0.38 -0.25 -4.09
CA MET A 57 0.44 -0.11 -5.53
C MET A 57 -0.96 0.00 -6.13
N LEU A 58 -1.23 1.09 -6.82
CA LEU A 58 -2.44 1.30 -7.61
C LEU A 58 -2.31 0.55 -8.93
N HIS A 59 -3.34 -0.24 -9.23
CA HIS A 59 -3.47 -0.95 -10.48
C HIS A 59 -4.72 -0.49 -11.22
N LYS A 60 -4.59 -0.29 -12.53
CA LYS A 60 -5.69 0.01 -13.45
C LYS A 60 -6.05 -1.23 -14.25
N LYS A 61 -7.34 -1.47 -14.42
CA LYS A 61 -7.90 -2.50 -15.28
C LYS A 61 -7.62 -2.14 -16.73
N VAL A 62 -7.04 -3.07 -17.47
CA VAL A 62 -6.76 -2.95 -18.90
C VAL A 62 -7.42 -4.14 -19.59
N ILE A 63 -8.24 -3.89 -20.60
CA ILE A 63 -8.84 -4.95 -21.41
C ILE A 63 -8.04 -5.00 -22.71
N ASP A 64 -7.37 -6.12 -22.95
CA ASP A 64 -6.68 -6.35 -24.20
C ASP A 64 -7.68 -6.40 -25.35
N ARG A 65 -7.45 -5.58 -26.37
CA ARG A 65 -8.41 -5.36 -27.45
C ARG A 65 -8.63 -6.61 -28.29
N ASP A 66 -7.57 -7.39 -28.51
CA ASP A 66 -7.60 -8.51 -29.45
C ASP A 66 -8.12 -9.79 -28.80
N SER A 67 -7.75 -10.04 -27.54
CA SER A 67 -8.17 -11.24 -26.81
C SER A 67 -9.35 -11.04 -25.87
N GLY A 68 -9.76 -9.80 -25.59
CA GLY A 68 -10.77 -9.46 -24.58
C GLY A 68 -10.36 -9.78 -23.14
N LYS A 69 -9.10 -10.20 -22.92
CA LYS A 69 -8.60 -10.58 -21.59
C LYS A 69 -8.41 -9.35 -20.72
N THR A 70 -8.78 -9.47 -19.45
CA THR A 70 -8.55 -8.43 -18.45
C THR A 70 -7.19 -8.60 -17.80
N TYR A 71 -6.42 -7.52 -17.80
CA TYR A 71 -5.15 -7.34 -17.12
C TYR A 71 -5.25 -6.21 -16.10
N TRP A 72 -4.27 -6.16 -15.20
CA TRP A 72 -4.16 -5.12 -14.19
C TRP A 72 -2.76 -4.54 -14.24
N ALA A 73 -2.62 -3.36 -14.83
CA ALA A 73 -1.35 -2.68 -14.96
C ALA A 73 -1.08 -1.82 -13.72
N VAL A 74 0.12 -1.90 -13.16
CA VAL A 74 0.57 -1.00 -12.10
C VAL A 74 0.71 0.40 -12.70
N THR A 75 0.04 1.39 -12.12
CA THR A 75 0.13 2.79 -12.58
C THR A 75 0.98 3.64 -11.65
N GLY A 76 1.07 3.29 -10.38
CA GLY A 76 1.93 3.95 -9.41
C GLY A 76 1.70 3.44 -8.01
N GLY A 77 2.30 4.09 -7.03
CA GLY A 77 2.21 3.70 -5.64
C GLY A 77 3.38 4.19 -4.81
N ILE A 78 3.37 3.81 -3.53
CA ILE A 78 4.46 4.08 -2.61
C ILE A 78 5.10 2.76 -2.17
N ARG A 79 6.40 2.83 -1.90
CA ARG A 79 7.18 1.74 -1.31
C ARG A 79 8.16 2.34 -0.33
N ALA A 80 8.33 1.68 0.80
CA ALA A 80 9.37 2.04 1.75
C ALA A 80 9.89 0.79 2.42
N HIS A 81 11.10 0.90 2.95
CA HIS A 81 11.72 -0.09 3.78
C HIS A 81 12.62 0.60 4.79
N GLY A 82 12.93 -0.08 5.87
CA GLY A 82 13.78 0.48 6.90
C GLY A 82 13.84 -0.39 8.13
N ILE A 83 14.26 0.22 9.22
CA ILE A 83 14.26 -0.37 10.55
C ILE A 83 13.19 0.35 11.36
N THR A 84 12.47 -0.40 12.20
CA THR A 84 11.50 0.15 13.14
C THR A 84 11.65 -0.50 14.51
N ALA A 85 11.40 0.29 15.54
CA ALA A 85 11.30 -0.15 16.93
C ALA A 85 9.96 -0.86 17.23
N GLY A 86 9.01 -0.91 16.29
CA GLY A 86 7.76 -1.65 16.44
C GLY A 86 6.56 -1.01 15.73
N GLY A 87 5.36 -1.50 16.07
CA GLY A 87 4.15 -1.19 15.30
C GLY A 87 3.74 0.28 15.27
N GLU A 88 3.95 1.05 16.34
CA GLU A 88 3.58 2.47 16.39
C GLU A 88 4.39 3.32 15.40
N GLU A 89 5.70 3.10 15.35
CA GLU A 89 6.59 3.77 14.41
C GLU A 89 6.32 3.30 12.97
N LEU A 90 6.04 2.01 12.78
CA LEU A 90 5.63 1.48 11.47
C LEU A 90 4.35 2.14 10.94
N ILE A 91 3.33 2.34 11.80
CA ILE A 91 2.11 3.08 11.44
C ILE A 91 2.43 4.53 11.07
N LYS A 92 3.33 5.17 11.83
CA LYS A 92 3.76 6.54 11.54
C LYS A 92 4.40 6.64 10.16
N HIS A 93 5.30 5.72 9.80
CA HIS A 93 5.90 5.67 8.46
C HIS A 93 4.85 5.53 7.35
N VAL A 94 3.94 4.56 7.47
CA VAL A 94 2.88 4.34 6.47
C VAL A 94 2.02 5.59 6.28
N ARG A 95 1.65 6.25 7.38
CA ARG A 95 0.88 7.50 7.35
C ARG A 95 1.64 8.60 6.64
N GLU A 96 2.90 8.84 7.01
CA GLU A 96 3.72 9.93 6.44
C GLU A 96 3.91 9.73 4.94
N ASP A 97 4.20 8.51 4.49
CA ASP A 97 4.38 8.23 3.07
C ASP A 97 3.08 8.29 2.27
N LEU A 98 1.93 7.95 2.84
CA LEU A 98 0.64 8.13 2.18
C LEU A 98 0.30 9.61 1.94
N VAL A 99 0.69 10.48 2.88
CA VAL A 99 0.51 11.93 2.76
C VAL A 99 1.50 12.52 1.77
N LEU A 100 2.80 12.24 1.94
CA LEU A 100 3.86 12.79 1.09
C LEU A 100 3.83 12.22 -0.33
N GLY A 101 3.51 10.93 -0.46
CA GLY A 101 3.42 10.20 -1.71
C GLY A 101 2.05 10.28 -2.40
N ALA A 102 1.20 11.25 -2.04
CA ALA A 102 -0.13 11.39 -2.66
C ALA A 102 -0.07 11.52 -4.19
N ASN A 103 1.00 12.13 -4.73
CA ASN A 103 1.23 12.27 -6.17
C ASN A 103 1.82 11.01 -6.82
N SER A 104 2.28 10.03 -6.05
CA SER A 104 2.76 8.74 -6.55
C SER A 104 1.61 7.82 -7.00
N PHE A 105 0.36 8.22 -6.78
CA PHE A 105 -0.84 7.57 -7.29
C PHE A 105 -1.40 8.37 -8.48
N PRO A 106 -0.91 8.14 -9.71
CA PRO A 106 -1.44 8.82 -10.88
C PRO A 106 -2.84 8.29 -11.17
N THR A 107 -3.77 9.24 -11.30
CA THR A 107 -5.11 9.03 -11.80
C THR A 107 -5.19 9.70 -13.17
N ASP A 108 -5.87 9.06 -14.12
CA ASP A 108 -6.26 9.71 -15.38
C ASP A 108 -7.61 10.45 -15.25
N GLN A 109 -8.19 10.40 -14.06
CA GLN A 109 -9.38 11.13 -13.60
C GLN A 109 -8.97 12.40 -12.88
#